data_AF-A0A258G132-F1
#
_entry.id   AF-A0A258G132-F1
#
_cell.length_a   1.000
_cell.length_b   1.000
_cell.length_c   1.000
_cell.angle_alpha   90.00
_cell.angle_beta   90.00
_cell.angle_gamma   90.00
#
_symmetry.space_group_name_H-M   'P 1'
#
loop_
_entity.id
_entity.type
_entity.pdbx_description
1 polymer ?
#
loop_
_entity_poly.entity_id
_entity_poly.type
_entity_poly.pdbx_seq_one_letter_code
_entity_poly.pdbx_strand_id
1 'polypeptide(L)' 'SNEGREYLGLKLDDPSFAAPIYANLFDDEDGEGHSLIWSRPNTRRGD' A
#
# COMPACT_ATOMS: atom_id res chain seq x y z
N SER A 1 -10.05 16.40 3.15
CA SER A 1 -10.40 15.81 1.85
C SER A 1 -9.87 14.40 1.77
N ASN A 2 -10.59 13.45 2.37
CA ASN A 2 -10.37 12.03 2.16
C ASN A 2 -11.76 11.44 2.28
N GLU A 3 -12.47 11.50 1.16
CA GLU A 3 -13.88 11.14 1.06
C GLU A 3 -13.97 9.62 1.18
N GLY A 4 -13.99 9.11 2.41
CA GLY A 4 -14.70 7.91 2.85
C GLY A 4 -14.64 6.62 2.02
N ARG A 5 -13.71 6.47 1.08
CA ARG A 5 -13.60 5.26 0.25
C ARG A 5 -13.08 4.13 1.12
N GLU A 6 -13.84 3.03 1.16
CA GLU A 6 -13.41 1.82 1.85
C GLU A 6 -12.16 1.25 1.18
N TYR A 7 -11.21 0.83 2.01
CA TYR A 7 -9.95 0.27 1.55
C TYR A 7 -9.47 -0.84 2.47
N LEU A 8 -8.67 -1.74 1.91
CA LEU A 8 -7.96 -2.75 2.68
C LEU A 8 -6.51 -2.32 2.86
N GLY A 9 -6.05 -2.29 4.11
CA GLY A 9 -4.64 -2.05 4.45
C GLY A 9 -3.85 -3.35 4.45
N LEU A 10 -2.71 -3.38 3.76
CA LEU A 10 -1.83 -4.54 3.66
C LEU A 10 -0.40 -4.17 4.07
N LYS A 11 0.28 -5.10 4.74
CA LYS A 11 1.72 -5.06 4.99
C LYS A 11 2.35 -6.32 4.39
N LEU A 12 3.24 -6.14 3.41
CA LEU A 12 4.01 -7.21 2.80
C LEU A 12 5.40 -7.22 3.44
N ASP A 13 5.61 -8.14 4.37
CA ASP A 13 6.82 -8.29 5.16
C ASP A 13 7.49 -9.62 4.83
N ASP A 14 8.06 -9.71 3.63
CA ASP A 14 8.73 -10.90 3.11
C ASP A 14 10.25 -10.70 3.12
N PRO A 15 11.05 -11.68 3.59
CA PRO A 15 12.52 -11.58 3.62
C PRO A 15 13.18 -11.35 2.26
N SER A 16 12.50 -11.60 1.14
CA SER A 16 12.99 -11.28 -0.21
C SER A 16 12.95 -9.78 -0.54
N PHE A 17 12.23 -8.96 0.24
CA PHE A 17 12.21 -7.52 0.08
C PHE A 17 13.29 -6.84 0.92
N ALA A 18 13.90 -5.79 0.38
CA ALA A 18 14.89 -4.97 1.09
C ALA A 18 14.31 -4.26 2.34
N ALA A 19 13.00 -4.05 2.38
CA ALA A 19 12.26 -3.51 3.52
C ALA A 19 10.76 -3.87 3.37
N PRO A 20 9.98 -3.83 4.47
CA PRO A 20 8.53 -4.06 4.41
C PRO A 20 7.83 -3.06 3.48
N ILE A 21 6.82 -3.53 2.75
CA ILE A 21 6.00 -2.69 1.87
C ILE A 21 4.64 -2.48 2.53
N TYR A 22 4.19 -1.22 2.59
CA TYR A 22 2.85 -0.87 3.05
C TYR A 22 1.99 -0.52 1.85
N ALA A 23 0.79 -1.08 1.76
CA ALA A 23 -0.10 -0.84 0.65
C ALA A 23 -1.55 -0.65 1.10
N ASN A 24 -2.30 0.11 0.32
CA ASN A 24 -3.75 0.25 0.44
C ASN A 24 -4.37 -0.20 -0.89
N LEU A 25 -5.29 -1.16 -0.80
CA LEU A 25 -6.05 -1.68 -1.92
C LEU A 25 -7.44 -1.04 -1.92
N PHE A 26 -7.84 -0.52 -3.07
CA PHE A 26 -9.14 0.11 -3.29
C PHE A 26 -9.89 -0.66 -4.37
N ASP A 27 -11.19 -0.83 -4.18
CA ASP A 27 -12.08 -1.29 -5.23
C ASP A 27 -12.22 -0.18 -6.28
N ASP A 28 -12.20 -0.57 -7.55
CA ASP A 28 -12.55 0.36 -8.62
C ASP A 28 -14.08 0.57 -8.64
N GLU A 29 -14.54 1.77 -8.97
CA GLU A 29 -15.97 2.12 -8.91
C GLU A 29 -16.82 1.28 -9.87
N ASP A 30 -16.22 0.82 -10.96
CA ASP A 30 -16.87 -0.04 -11.96
C ASP A 30 -16.75 -1.55 -11.63
N GLY A 31 -16.07 -1.91 -10.54
CA GLY A 31 -15.93 -3.31 -10.10
C GLY A 31 -15.08 -4.21 -11.00
N GLU A 32 -14.45 -3.65 -12.04
CA GLU A 32 -13.64 -4.40 -13.01
C GLU A 32 -12.21 -4.67 -12.52
N GLY A 33 -11.80 -4.06 -11.40
CA GLY A 33 -10.47 -4.24 -10.85
C GLY A 33 -10.26 -3.58 -9.50
N HIS A 34 -8.99 -3.57 -9.09
CA HIS A 34 -8.57 -2.93 -7.85
C HIS A 34 -7.34 -2.06 -8.09
N SER A 35 -7.32 -0.90 -7.44
CA SER A 35 -6.17 -0.02 -7.41
C SER A 35 -5.32 -0.29 -6.17
N LEU A 36 -4.05 -0.64 -6.38
CA LEU A 36 -3.09 -0.84 -5.29
C LEU A 36 -2.13 0.34 -5.21
N ILE A 37 -2.19 1.09 -4.11
CA ILE A 37 -1.25 2.17 -3.82
C ILE A 37 -0.25 1.66 -2.78
N TRP A 38 1.02 1.53 -3.15
CA TRP A 38 2.08 1.08 -2.25
C TRP A 38 3.08 2.17 -1.89
N SER A 39 3.76 1.99 -0.76
CA SER A 39 4.88 2.81 -0.33
C SER A 39 5.95 1.94 0.32
N ARG A 40 7.19 2.35 0.14
CA ARG A 40 8.34 1.76 0.83
C ARG A 40 8.88 2.76 1.84
N PRO A 41 9.25 2.33 3.05
CA PRO A 41 9.97 3.19 3.97
C PRO A 41 11.29 3.59 3.31
N ASN A 42 11.54 4.90 3.20
CA ASN A 42 12.77 5.42 2.63
C ASN A 42 13.90 5.18 3.64
N THR A 43 14.83 4.28 3.34
CA THR A 43 16.04 3.97 4.15
C THR A 43 16.97 5.18 4.39
N ARG A 44 16.66 6.38 3.89
CA ARG A 44 17.48 7.57 4.18
C ARG A 44 17.04 8.29 5.48
N ARG A 45 17.18 7.65 6.64
CA ARG A 45 17.46 8.30 7.94
C ARG A 45 18.08 7.27 8.90
N GLY A 46 19.33 7.54 9.28
CA GLY A 46 20.27 6.68 10.00
C GLY A 46 21.38 6.28 9.02
N ASP A 47 22.60 6.80 9.04
CA ASP A 47 23.53 6.86 10.19
C ASP A 47 23.38 5.67 11.14
#